data_AF-A0A6L7ZZ92-F1
#
_entry.id   AF-A0A6L7ZZ92-F1
#
_cell.length_a   1.000
_cell.length_b   1.000
_cell.length_c   1.000
_cell.angle_alpha   90.00
_cell.angle_beta   90.00
_cell.angle_gamma   90.00
#
_symmetry.space_group_name_H-M   'P 1'
#
loop_
_entity.id
_entity.type
_entity.pdbx_description
1 polymer ?
#
loop_
_entity_poly.entity_id
_entity_poly.type
_entity_poly.pdbx_seq_one_letter_code
_entity_poly.pdbx_strand_id
1 'polypeptide(L)'
;MPLDAAPLDMKPGIVPSTCPHDCPSTCALDVERLDAHTIGRVHGAKSNDYTAGVVCAKVARYAERVHHPARLTRPLRRIGPKGDGIDAFAPISWDEALDEVADRLKATAEEWGSEAVWPYFYAGTMGLVQRDGIDRLRHAMRWSRQHSTFCNTLADAGWLAGVGVKYGVDPREMQDADLIVVWGGNPVNTQVNVMTHIARARRSRGAKLVVVDPYRTGTAEQADMHLAVRPGTDGALACAVMHILFRDGHADRDYLAKFTDCPAELEAHLQSRGPDWASGITGLPAAEIEAFAALYGRTERAYIRIGYGFTRSRNG
;
A
#
# COMPACT_ATOMS: atom_id res chain seq x y z
N MET A 1 -15.47 -17.09 8.63
CA MET A 1 -16.07 -16.87 7.29
C MET A 1 -16.95 -18.07 6.99
N PRO A 2 -18.26 -17.90 6.77
CA PRO A 2 -19.07 -19.03 6.34
C PRO A 2 -18.59 -19.41 4.93
N LEU A 3 -18.25 -20.69 4.76
CA LEU A 3 -17.83 -21.29 3.48
C LEU A 3 -19.00 -21.47 2.50
N ASP A 4 -20.20 -21.05 2.88
CA ASP A 4 -21.42 -21.15 2.07
C ASP A 4 -21.67 -19.85 1.29
N ALA A 5 -20.70 -19.46 0.45
CA ALA A 5 -20.98 -18.46 -0.57
C ALA A 5 -21.91 -19.12 -1.61
N ALA A 6 -23.04 -18.49 -1.91
CA ALA A 6 -23.90 -18.90 -3.02
C ALA A 6 -23.06 -19.08 -4.30
N PRO A 7 -23.28 -20.13 -5.10
CA PRO A 7 -22.52 -20.35 -6.32
C PRO A 7 -22.63 -19.10 -7.21
N LEU A 8 -21.48 -18.51 -7.51
CA LEU A 8 -21.41 -17.38 -8.44
C LEU A 8 -22.03 -17.84 -9.77
N ASP A 9 -23.00 -17.10 -10.28
CA ASP A 9 -23.59 -17.34 -11.60
C ASP A 9 -22.54 -17.01 -12.67
N MET A 10 -21.75 -18.02 -13.03
CA MET A 10 -20.59 -17.88 -13.89
C MET A 10 -20.89 -18.41 -15.28
N LYS A 11 -20.57 -17.59 -16.30
CA LYS A 11 -20.61 -18.05 -17.68
C LYS A 11 -19.67 -19.24 -17.87
N PRO A 12 -20.04 -20.25 -18.68
CA PRO A 12 -19.14 -21.34 -19.02
C PRO A 12 -17.78 -20.82 -19.49
N GLY A 13 -16.69 -21.31 -18.90
CA GLY A 13 -15.34 -20.88 -19.23
C GLY A 13 -14.85 -19.61 -18.50
N ILE A 14 -15.61 -19.03 -17.56
CA ILE A 14 -15.10 -18.00 -16.65
C ILE A 14 -14.90 -18.61 -15.26
N VAL A 15 -13.79 -18.30 -14.59
CA VAL A 15 -13.49 -18.73 -13.22
C VAL A 15 -13.16 -17.53 -12.32
N PRO A 16 -13.57 -17.57 -11.04
CA PRO A 16 -13.34 -16.46 -10.14
C PRO A 16 -11.90 -16.50 -9.62
N SER A 17 -11.31 -15.32 -9.41
CA SER A 17 -9.99 -15.20 -8.80
C SER A 17 -9.83 -13.86 -8.08
N THR A 18 -8.67 -13.63 -7.50
CA THR A 18 -8.28 -12.36 -6.91
C THR A 18 -6.99 -11.86 -7.53
N CYS A 19 -6.86 -10.54 -7.63
CA CYS A 19 -5.63 -9.91 -8.08
C CYS A 19 -4.45 -10.33 -7.18
N PRO A 20 -3.34 -10.87 -7.74
CA PRO A 20 -2.19 -11.29 -6.96
C PRO A 20 -1.21 -10.15 -6.66
N HIS A 21 -1.48 -8.92 -7.10
CA HIS A 21 -0.60 -7.78 -6.88
C HIS A 21 -0.73 -7.19 -5.47
N ASP A 22 0.37 -6.60 -5.00
CA ASP A 22 0.55 -5.95 -3.70
C ASP A 22 -0.13 -4.57 -3.59
N CYS A 23 -1.34 -4.43 -4.11
CA CYS A 23 -2.13 -3.21 -4.02
C CYS A 23 -3.30 -3.43 -3.05
N PRO A 24 -3.64 -2.47 -2.18
CA PRO A 24 -4.70 -2.67 -1.19
C PRO A 24 -6.09 -2.95 -1.80
N SER A 25 -6.31 -2.65 -3.08
CA SER A 25 -7.60 -2.87 -3.74
C SER A 25 -8.06 -4.32 -3.77
N THR A 26 -7.13 -5.28 -3.81
CA THR A 26 -7.43 -6.73 -3.88
C THR A 26 -8.59 -7.03 -4.85
N CYS A 27 -8.46 -6.57 -6.10
CA CYS A 27 -9.56 -6.64 -7.07
C CYS A 27 -10.06 -8.08 -7.22
N ALA A 28 -11.38 -8.28 -7.08
CA ALA A 28 -12.00 -9.53 -7.49
C ALA A 28 -11.98 -9.63 -9.02
N LEU A 29 -11.70 -10.82 -9.55
CA LEU A 29 -11.46 -11.05 -10.96
C LEU A 29 -12.38 -12.13 -11.52
N ASP A 30 -12.81 -11.90 -12.76
CA ASP A 30 -13.45 -12.89 -13.64
C ASP A 30 -12.44 -13.26 -14.72
N VAL A 31 -11.91 -14.48 -14.67
CA VAL A 31 -10.82 -14.93 -15.56
C VAL A 31 -11.38 -15.87 -16.61
N GLU A 32 -11.15 -15.57 -17.89
CA GLU A 32 -11.42 -16.52 -18.97
C GLU A 32 -10.45 -17.71 -18.87
N ARG A 33 -11.00 -18.92 -18.70
CA ARG A 33 -10.28 -20.19 -18.73
C ARG A 33 -10.53 -20.84 -20.09
N LEU A 34 -9.51 -20.86 -20.94
CA LEU A 34 -9.60 -21.44 -22.28
C LEU A 34 -9.41 -22.95 -22.23
N ASP A 35 -8.52 -23.44 -21.37
CA ASP A 35 -8.29 -24.87 -21.11
C ASP A 35 -7.74 -25.14 -19.69
N ALA A 36 -7.12 -26.30 -19.46
CA ALA A 36 -6.55 -26.67 -18.17
C ALA A 36 -5.35 -25.79 -17.72
N HIS A 37 -4.61 -25.21 -18.66
CA HIS A 37 -3.36 -24.49 -18.44
C HIS A 37 -3.34 -23.07 -19.02
N THR A 38 -4.33 -22.72 -19.85
CA THR A 38 -4.39 -21.46 -20.57
C THR A 38 -5.53 -20.58 -20.08
N ILE A 39 -5.18 -19.35 -19.67
CA ILE A 39 -6.14 -18.26 -19.42
C ILE A 39 -6.20 -17.29 -20.60
N GLY A 40 -7.38 -16.72 -20.84
CA GLY A 40 -7.66 -15.64 -21.78
C GLY A 40 -7.67 -14.28 -21.09
N ARG A 41 -8.65 -13.41 -21.42
CA ARG A 41 -8.74 -12.09 -20.80
C ARG A 41 -9.07 -12.18 -19.31
N VAL A 42 -8.56 -11.20 -18.57
CA VAL A 42 -8.84 -11.02 -17.14
C VAL A 42 -9.71 -9.78 -16.97
N HIS A 43 -10.90 -9.96 -16.43
CA HIS A 43 -11.86 -8.90 -16.16
C HIS A 43 -11.94 -8.64 -14.66
N GLY A 44 -12.37 -7.43 -14.28
CA GLY A 44 -12.76 -7.18 -12.89
C GLY A 44 -14.18 -7.69 -12.64
N ALA A 45 -14.36 -8.40 -11.53
CA ALA A 45 -15.68 -8.84 -11.09
C ALA A 45 -16.48 -7.68 -10.51
N LYS A 46 -17.74 -7.55 -10.93
CA LYS A 46 -18.65 -6.49 -10.45
C LYS A 46 -19.15 -6.71 -9.03
N SER A 47 -19.00 -7.92 -8.49
CA SER A 47 -19.45 -8.32 -7.16
C SER A 47 -18.65 -7.67 -6.02
N ASN A 48 -17.43 -7.20 -6.30
CA ASN A 48 -16.67 -6.38 -5.36
C ASN A 48 -17.03 -4.91 -5.58
N ASP A 49 -17.75 -4.33 -4.64
CA ASP A 49 -18.29 -2.97 -4.73
C ASP A 49 -17.24 -1.86 -4.63
N TYR A 50 -16.12 -2.10 -3.94
CA TYR A 50 -15.00 -1.17 -3.90
C TYR A 50 -14.33 -1.04 -5.26
N THR A 51 -14.07 -2.14 -5.94
CA THR A 51 -13.42 -2.14 -7.26
C THR A 51 -14.41 -1.98 -8.42
N ALA A 52 -15.67 -2.37 -8.21
CA ALA A 52 -16.79 -2.24 -9.15
C ALA A 52 -16.48 -2.74 -10.58
N GLY A 53 -15.72 -3.82 -10.68
CA GLY A 53 -15.26 -4.38 -11.96
C GLY A 53 -14.11 -3.62 -12.63
N VAL A 54 -13.58 -2.57 -12.00
CA VAL A 54 -12.43 -1.81 -12.51
C VAL A 54 -11.13 -2.48 -12.09
N VAL A 55 -10.33 -2.87 -13.08
CA VAL A 55 -8.97 -3.38 -12.91
C VAL A 55 -7.97 -2.52 -13.68
N CYS A 56 -6.74 -2.44 -13.19
CA CYS A 56 -5.69 -1.68 -13.89
C CYS A 56 -5.19 -2.43 -15.14
N ALA A 57 -4.53 -1.71 -16.05
CA ALA A 57 -3.95 -2.29 -17.27
C ALA A 57 -3.00 -3.47 -17.01
N LYS A 58 -2.28 -3.45 -15.87
CA LYS A 58 -1.39 -4.55 -15.45
C LYS A 58 -2.14 -5.86 -15.27
N VAL A 59 -3.36 -5.79 -14.73
CA VAL A 59 -4.21 -6.96 -14.45
C VAL A 59 -5.01 -7.36 -15.68
N ALA A 60 -5.55 -6.40 -16.43
CA ALA A 60 -6.29 -6.70 -17.66
C ALA A 60 -5.46 -7.50 -18.68
N ARG A 61 -4.13 -7.31 -18.67
CA ARG A 61 -3.17 -7.99 -19.54
C ARG A 61 -2.40 -9.13 -18.84
N TYR A 62 -2.89 -9.63 -17.72
CA TYR A 62 -2.12 -10.59 -16.91
C TYR A 62 -1.80 -11.90 -17.67
N ALA A 63 -2.62 -12.29 -18.66
CA ALA A 63 -2.35 -13.42 -19.54
C ALA A 63 -1.04 -13.27 -20.32
N GLU A 64 -0.66 -12.06 -20.73
CA GLU A 64 0.62 -11.80 -21.41
C GLU A 64 1.80 -12.16 -20.51
N ARG A 65 1.68 -11.93 -19.19
CA ARG A 65 2.70 -12.31 -18.20
C ARG A 65 2.72 -13.81 -17.93
N VAL A 66 1.55 -14.43 -17.79
CA VAL A 66 1.41 -15.87 -17.50
C VAL A 66 1.92 -16.72 -18.67
N HIS A 67 1.72 -16.26 -19.90
CA HIS A 67 2.09 -16.98 -21.12
C HIS A 67 3.33 -16.40 -21.81
N HIS A 68 4.07 -15.50 -21.16
CA HIS A 68 5.25 -14.89 -21.74
C HIS A 68 6.27 -15.99 -22.13
N PRO A 69 6.86 -15.95 -23.34
CA PRO A 69 7.78 -17.01 -23.80
C PRO A 69 9.03 -17.15 -22.93
N ALA A 70 9.45 -16.06 -22.27
CA ALA A 70 10.58 -16.07 -21.33
C ALA A 70 10.19 -16.46 -19.88
N ARG A 71 8.96 -16.94 -19.63
CA ARG A 71 8.55 -17.38 -18.30
C ARG A 71 9.40 -18.59 -17.88
N LEU A 72 9.91 -18.57 -16.65
CA LEU A 72 10.59 -19.73 -16.07
C LEU A 72 9.59 -20.86 -15.84
N THR A 73 9.82 -22.00 -16.49
CA THR A 73 8.95 -23.19 -16.46
C THR A 73 9.62 -24.43 -15.87
N ARG A 74 10.93 -24.35 -15.59
CA ARG A 74 11.73 -25.43 -15.02
C ARG A 74 12.79 -24.88 -14.07
N PRO A 75 13.22 -25.65 -13.06
CA PRO A 75 14.37 -25.30 -12.24
C PRO A 75 15.64 -25.13 -13.06
N LEU A 76 16.50 -24.22 -12.63
CA LEU A 76 17.77 -23.90 -13.28
C LEU A 76 18.89 -23.91 -12.24
N ARG A 77 19.96 -24.65 -12.51
CA ARG A 77 21.18 -24.71 -11.71
C ARG A 77 22.24 -23.81 -12.32
N ARG A 78 22.90 -22.99 -11.50
CA ARG A 78 24.06 -22.22 -11.95
C ARG A 78 25.23 -23.17 -12.20
N ILE A 79 25.83 -23.09 -13.39
CA ILE A 79 27.01 -23.87 -13.80
C ILE A 79 28.26 -23.00 -14.05
N GLY A 80 28.10 -21.67 -14.01
CA GLY A 80 29.19 -20.70 -14.15
C GLY A 80 29.32 -19.72 -12.98
N PRO A 81 30.19 -18.70 -13.09
CA PRO A 81 30.34 -17.65 -12.10
C PRO A 81 29.04 -16.91 -11.75
N LYS A 82 29.03 -16.27 -10.58
CA LYS A 82 27.92 -15.40 -10.16
C LYS A 82 28.01 -14.08 -10.90
N GLY A 83 26.97 -13.73 -11.66
CA GLY A 83 26.89 -12.47 -12.42
C GLY A 83 26.75 -12.67 -13.93
N ASP A 84 27.08 -13.86 -14.44
CA ASP A 84 27.19 -14.15 -15.88
C ASP A 84 25.86 -14.36 -16.62
N GLY A 85 24.74 -13.89 -16.05
CA GLY A 85 23.43 -13.98 -16.69
C GLY A 85 22.85 -15.39 -16.79
N ILE A 86 21.86 -15.57 -17.66
CA ILE A 86 21.06 -16.80 -17.79
C ILE A 86 21.82 -17.94 -18.50
N ASP A 87 22.80 -17.60 -19.34
CA ASP A 87 23.60 -18.59 -20.10
C ASP A 87 24.52 -19.41 -19.18
N ALA A 88 24.82 -18.90 -17.99
CA ALA A 88 25.54 -19.61 -16.94
C ALA A 88 24.64 -20.55 -16.11
N PHE A 89 23.46 -20.92 -16.62
CA PHE A 89 22.54 -21.86 -15.99
C PHE A 89 22.18 -23.03 -16.90
N ALA A 90 22.10 -24.22 -16.32
CA ALA A 90 21.58 -25.42 -16.96
C ALA A 90 20.25 -25.84 -16.31
N PRO A 91 19.30 -26.38 -17.09
CA PRO A 91 18.08 -26.96 -16.52
C PRO A 91 18.37 -28.23 -15.73
N ILE A 92 17.65 -28.41 -14.62
CA ILE A 92 17.65 -29.62 -13.79
C ILE A 92 16.21 -30.04 -13.49
N SER A 93 16.01 -31.28 -13.03
CA SER A 93 14.71 -31.75 -12.57
C SER A 93 14.29 -31.09 -11.26
N TRP A 94 13.00 -31.20 -10.91
CA TRP A 94 12.51 -30.74 -9.61
C TRP A 94 13.10 -31.53 -8.45
N ASP A 95 13.27 -32.84 -8.60
CA ASP A 95 13.83 -33.70 -7.55
C ASP A 95 15.29 -33.30 -7.26
N GLU A 96 16.12 -33.16 -8.30
CA GLU A 96 17.51 -32.69 -8.14
C GLU A 96 17.59 -31.30 -7.51
N ALA A 97 16.69 -30.38 -7.91
CA ALA A 97 16.68 -29.03 -7.36
C ALA A 97 16.31 -29.00 -5.88
N LEU A 98 15.31 -29.81 -5.49
CA LEU A 98 14.85 -29.90 -4.11
C LEU A 98 15.88 -30.59 -3.22
N ASP A 99 16.48 -31.69 -3.69
CA ASP A 99 17.53 -32.41 -2.97
C ASP A 99 18.76 -31.51 -2.76
N GLU A 100 19.25 -30.85 -3.81
CA GLU A 100 20.41 -29.96 -3.69
C GLU A 100 20.16 -28.81 -2.72
N VAL A 101 18.98 -28.17 -2.79
CA VAL A 101 18.62 -27.09 -1.85
C VAL A 101 18.50 -27.63 -0.43
N ALA A 102 17.82 -28.76 -0.23
CA ALA A 102 17.64 -29.34 1.10
C ALA A 102 18.97 -29.72 1.74
N ASP A 103 19.87 -30.37 0.99
CA ASP A 103 21.18 -30.79 1.47
C ASP A 103 22.08 -29.60 1.80
N ARG A 104 22.07 -28.56 0.96
CA ARG A 104 22.80 -27.31 1.27
C ARG A 104 22.30 -26.64 2.54
N LEU A 105 20.98 -26.58 2.73
CA LEU A 105 20.39 -25.97 3.93
C LEU A 105 20.71 -26.78 5.20
N LYS A 106 20.68 -28.13 5.12
CA LYS A 106 21.07 -29.02 6.22
C LYS A 106 22.55 -28.86 6.56
N ALA A 107 23.44 -28.97 5.57
CA ALA A 107 24.88 -28.83 5.76
C ALA A 107 25.24 -27.45 6.35
N THR A 108 24.60 -26.38 5.86
CA THR A 108 24.77 -25.02 6.42
C THR A 108 24.36 -24.97 7.89
N ALA A 109 23.22 -25.57 8.24
CA ALA A 109 22.75 -25.61 9.61
C ALA A 109 23.63 -26.48 10.53
N GLU A 110 24.19 -27.57 10.02
CA GLU A 110 25.12 -28.45 10.75
C GLU A 110 26.47 -27.77 11.01
N GLU A 111 27.00 -27.05 10.02
CA GLU A 111 28.31 -26.40 10.12
C GLU A 111 28.25 -25.09 10.92
N TRP A 112 27.21 -24.27 10.72
CA TRP A 112 27.14 -22.90 11.23
C TRP A 112 25.99 -22.65 12.23
N GLY A 113 25.20 -23.68 12.53
CA GLY A 113 23.99 -23.58 13.33
C GLY A 113 22.75 -23.24 12.50
N SER A 114 21.57 -23.61 13.00
CA SER A 114 20.30 -23.44 12.28
C SER A 114 19.99 -21.99 11.91
N GLU A 115 20.48 -21.03 12.69
CA GLU A 115 20.33 -19.60 12.49
C GLU A 115 21.10 -19.08 11.27
N ALA A 116 22.08 -19.82 10.75
CA ALA A 116 22.78 -19.46 9.51
C ALA A 116 21.87 -19.55 8.28
N VAL A 117 20.79 -20.32 8.36
CA VAL A 117 19.76 -20.34 7.32
C VAL A 117 18.79 -19.18 7.54
N TRP A 118 18.76 -18.25 6.59
CA TRP A 118 17.90 -17.07 6.62
C TRP A 118 17.02 -16.98 5.36
N PRO A 119 15.77 -17.49 5.40
CA PRO A 119 14.86 -17.38 4.28
C PRO A 119 14.40 -15.93 4.08
N TYR A 120 14.70 -15.39 2.90
CA TYR A 120 14.23 -14.07 2.48
C TYR A 120 12.90 -14.20 1.74
N PHE A 121 11.83 -13.70 2.34
CA PHE A 121 10.50 -13.59 1.75
C PHE A 121 9.91 -12.20 2.05
N TYR A 122 8.75 -11.85 1.48
CA TYR A 122 8.11 -10.53 1.60
C TYR A 122 8.87 -9.38 0.87
N ALA A 123 8.22 -8.52 0.08
CA ALA A 123 6.80 -8.37 -0.26
C ALA A 123 6.52 -8.61 -1.76
N GLY A 124 5.25 -8.62 -2.18
CA GLY A 124 4.86 -8.82 -3.59
C GLY A 124 3.58 -9.64 -3.77
N THR A 125 3.69 -10.93 -4.01
CA THR A 125 2.49 -11.81 -4.11
C THR A 125 2.10 -12.28 -2.72
N MET A 126 1.11 -11.60 -2.12
CA MET A 126 0.71 -11.83 -0.72
C MET A 126 -0.51 -12.76 -0.59
N GLY A 127 -0.54 -13.86 -1.35
CA GLY A 127 -1.56 -14.89 -1.12
C GLY A 127 -1.42 -15.50 0.28
N LEU A 128 -2.53 -15.95 0.87
CA LEU A 128 -2.57 -16.40 2.28
C LEU A 128 -1.54 -17.48 2.60
N VAL A 129 -1.31 -18.41 1.67
CA VAL A 129 -0.32 -19.49 1.83
C VAL A 129 1.09 -18.99 1.55
N GLN A 130 1.27 -18.21 0.48
CA GLN A 130 2.59 -17.73 0.04
C GLN A 130 3.23 -16.74 1.03
N ARG A 131 2.41 -15.93 1.72
CA ARG A 131 2.89 -14.92 2.65
C ARG A 131 3.42 -15.54 3.95
N ASP A 132 2.62 -16.39 4.60
CA ASP A 132 2.89 -16.83 5.98
C ASP A 132 3.30 -18.31 6.06
N GLY A 133 3.13 -19.10 4.99
CA GLY A 133 3.37 -20.55 5.02
C GLY A 133 4.82 -20.93 5.32
N ILE A 134 5.79 -20.08 4.98
CA ILE A 134 7.21 -20.30 5.24
C ILE A 134 7.54 -20.31 6.75
N ASP A 135 6.75 -19.63 7.58
CA ASP A 135 7.00 -19.55 9.02
C ASP A 135 6.91 -20.91 9.71
N ARG A 136 6.03 -21.79 9.23
CA ARG A 136 5.93 -23.17 9.75
C ARG A 136 7.27 -23.90 9.61
N LEU A 137 7.89 -23.81 8.43
CA LEU A 137 9.17 -24.44 8.15
C LEU A 137 10.28 -23.81 9.00
N ARG A 138 10.34 -22.47 9.07
CA ARG A 138 11.34 -21.77 9.89
C ARG A 138 11.28 -22.18 11.35
N HIS A 139 10.08 -22.27 11.93
CA HIS A 139 9.90 -22.67 13.32
C HIS A 139 10.30 -24.12 13.57
N ALA A 140 9.90 -25.03 12.69
CA ALA A 140 10.26 -26.45 12.80
C ALA A 140 11.78 -26.65 12.74
N MET A 141 12.45 -25.89 11.86
CA MET A 141 13.90 -26.01 11.64
C MET A 141 14.74 -25.08 12.51
N ARG A 142 14.12 -24.22 13.33
CA ARG A 142 14.79 -23.20 14.16
C ARG A 142 15.70 -22.27 13.36
N TRP A 143 15.28 -21.93 12.14
CA TRP A 143 15.99 -21.01 11.25
C TRP A 143 15.85 -19.55 11.68
N SER A 144 16.75 -18.71 11.18
CA SER A 144 16.69 -17.27 11.45
C SER A 144 15.37 -16.65 11.00
N ARG A 145 14.86 -15.75 11.84
CA ARG A 145 13.67 -14.97 11.53
C ARG A 145 14.04 -13.72 10.73
N GLN A 146 13.07 -13.21 10.01
CA GLN A 146 13.15 -11.98 9.24
C GLN A 146 12.25 -10.94 9.90
N HIS A 147 12.80 -9.76 10.14
CA HIS A 147 11.99 -8.59 10.50
C HIS A 147 11.56 -7.89 9.21
N SER A 148 10.25 -7.87 8.93
CA SER A 148 9.68 -7.50 7.62
C SER A 148 9.58 -5.98 7.41
N THR A 149 10.71 -5.28 7.36
CA THR A 149 10.80 -3.80 7.37
C THR A 149 10.59 -3.08 6.03
N PHE A 150 10.28 -3.82 4.97
CA PHE A 150 10.37 -3.35 3.58
C PHE A 150 9.29 -2.35 3.17
N CYS A 151 8.08 -2.45 3.76
CA CYS A 151 6.92 -1.71 3.29
C CYS A 151 6.28 -0.84 4.37
N ASN A 152 5.60 -1.46 5.33
CA ASN A 152 4.68 -0.77 6.23
C ASN A 152 5.22 -0.51 7.64
N THR A 153 6.40 -1.01 8.01
CA THR A 153 6.88 -0.97 9.41
C THR A 153 6.97 0.44 10.00
N LEU A 154 7.31 1.46 9.20
CA LEU A 154 7.33 2.84 9.67
C LEU A 154 5.91 3.36 9.93
N ALA A 155 4.99 3.15 8.98
CA ALA A 155 3.58 3.49 9.17
C ALA A 155 2.95 2.75 10.35
N ASP A 156 3.35 1.49 10.57
CA ASP A 156 2.87 0.65 11.66
C ASP A 156 3.20 1.25 13.03
N ALA A 157 4.43 1.76 13.20
CA ALA A 157 4.85 2.40 14.43
C ALA A 157 4.01 3.67 14.71
N GLY A 158 3.76 4.49 13.69
CA GLY A 158 2.93 5.68 13.80
C GLY A 158 1.47 5.36 14.19
N TRP A 159 0.85 4.38 13.53
CA TRP A 159 -0.51 3.94 13.87
C TRP A 159 -0.61 3.37 15.28
N LEU A 160 0.35 2.55 15.69
CA LEU A 160 0.35 1.98 17.05
C LEU A 160 0.58 3.05 18.12
N ALA A 161 1.44 4.03 17.86
CA ALA A 161 1.70 5.12 18.80
C ALA A 161 0.52 6.09 18.92
N GLY A 162 -0.14 6.43 17.80
CA GLY A 162 -1.21 7.42 17.80
C GLY A 162 -2.62 6.86 18.06
N VAL A 163 -2.89 5.63 17.64
CA VAL A 163 -4.25 5.04 17.64
C VAL A 163 -4.30 3.71 18.41
N GLY A 164 -3.15 3.12 18.73
CA GLY A 164 -3.05 1.82 19.43
C GLY A 164 -3.35 0.60 18.54
N VAL A 165 -3.94 0.80 17.36
CA VAL A 165 -4.28 -0.25 16.40
C VAL A 165 -4.21 0.28 14.97
N LYS A 166 -3.89 -0.61 14.02
CA LYS A 166 -3.92 -0.33 12.59
C LYS A 166 -5.34 -0.48 12.06
N TYR A 167 -6.14 0.56 12.23
CA TYR A 167 -7.53 0.57 11.80
C TYR A 167 -7.82 1.85 11.03
N GLY A 168 -8.73 1.76 10.05
CA GLY A 168 -9.13 2.90 9.24
C GLY A 168 -10.61 2.80 8.89
N VAL A 169 -11.13 3.88 8.32
CA VAL A 169 -12.48 3.92 7.76
C VAL A 169 -12.57 3.03 6.52
N ASP A 170 -13.80 2.68 6.14
CA ASP A 170 -14.01 1.92 4.92
C ASP A 170 -13.58 2.76 3.71
N PRO A 171 -12.74 2.24 2.79
CA PRO A 171 -12.30 3.02 1.64
C PRO A 171 -13.44 3.39 0.66
N ARG A 172 -14.62 2.77 0.79
CA ARG A 172 -15.84 3.14 0.05
C ARG A 172 -16.42 4.46 0.54
N GLU A 173 -16.23 4.83 1.80
CA GLU A 173 -16.70 6.11 2.38
C GLU A 173 -15.99 7.33 1.76
N MET A 174 -14.89 7.13 1.03
CA MET A 174 -14.24 8.18 0.25
C MET A 174 -15.19 8.88 -0.73
N GLN A 175 -16.20 8.18 -1.24
CA GLN A 175 -17.21 8.76 -2.14
C GLN A 175 -18.14 9.76 -1.44
N ASP A 176 -18.23 9.69 -0.11
CA ASP A 176 -19.13 10.49 0.74
C ASP A 176 -18.43 11.72 1.33
N ALA A 177 -17.15 11.91 1.02
CA ALA A 177 -16.32 13.03 1.47
C ALA A 177 -16.59 14.31 0.65
N ASP A 178 -16.44 15.46 1.31
CA ASP A 178 -16.48 16.80 0.70
C ASP A 178 -15.06 17.36 0.48
N LEU A 179 -14.05 16.76 1.14
CA LEU A 179 -12.63 16.99 0.92
C LEU A 179 -11.90 15.65 0.96
N ILE A 180 -11.06 15.39 -0.05
CA ILE A 180 -10.17 14.24 -0.08
C ILE A 180 -8.73 14.74 -0.11
N VAL A 181 -7.94 14.34 0.86
CA VAL A 181 -6.50 14.62 0.93
C VAL A 181 -5.74 13.33 0.59
N VAL A 182 -5.07 13.29 -0.55
CA VAL A 182 -4.13 12.22 -0.87
C VAL A 182 -2.75 12.66 -0.40
N TRP A 183 -2.24 12.03 0.65
CA TRP A 183 -0.96 12.39 1.27
C TRP A 183 0.09 11.32 1.01
N GLY A 184 1.14 11.66 0.26
CA GLY A 184 2.25 10.75 -0.07
C GLY A 184 1.84 9.58 -0.97
N GLY A 185 0.78 9.75 -1.77
CA GLY A 185 0.21 8.72 -2.62
C GLY A 185 0.07 9.15 -4.08
N ASN A 186 0.24 8.19 -5.00
CA ASN A 186 0.05 8.38 -6.44
C ASN A 186 -0.99 7.38 -7.03
N PRO A 187 -2.25 7.40 -6.54
CA PRO A 187 -3.27 6.42 -6.87
C PRO A 187 -3.58 6.26 -8.36
N VAL A 188 -3.35 7.27 -9.20
CA VAL A 188 -3.53 7.10 -10.66
C VAL A 188 -2.65 5.97 -11.23
N ASN A 189 -1.49 5.71 -10.64
CA ASN A 189 -0.57 4.65 -11.06
C ASN A 189 -0.58 3.43 -10.11
N THR A 190 -0.77 3.67 -8.81
CA THR A 190 -0.57 2.65 -7.77
C THR A 190 -1.86 2.03 -7.25
N GLN A 191 -3.01 2.70 -7.42
CA GLN A 191 -4.30 2.23 -6.92
C GLN A 191 -5.47 2.89 -7.67
N VAL A 192 -5.71 2.47 -8.93
CA VAL A 192 -6.68 3.11 -9.84
C VAL A 192 -8.11 3.18 -9.29
N ASN A 193 -8.49 2.26 -8.40
CA ASN A 193 -9.81 2.26 -7.77
C ASN A 193 -10.02 3.47 -6.86
N VAL A 194 -8.97 3.97 -6.17
CA VAL A 194 -9.04 5.21 -5.40
C VAL A 194 -9.44 6.39 -6.28
N MET A 195 -8.86 6.50 -7.49
CA MET A 195 -9.25 7.57 -8.42
C MET A 195 -10.71 7.47 -8.87
N THR A 196 -11.28 6.25 -8.93
CA THR A 196 -12.70 6.05 -9.22
C THR A 196 -13.59 6.64 -8.12
N HIS A 197 -13.25 6.38 -6.86
CA HIS A 197 -13.97 6.92 -5.70
C HIS A 197 -13.79 8.43 -5.56
N ILE A 198 -12.57 8.95 -5.74
CA ILE A 198 -12.30 10.39 -5.79
C ILE A 198 -13.17 11.06 -6.86
N ALA A 199 -13.17 10.52 -8.08
CA ALA A 199 -13.97 11.10 -9.17
C ALA A 199 -15.47 11.04 -8.88
N ARG A 200 -15.95 10.02 -8.15
CA ARG A 200 -17.35 9.93 -7.71
C ARG A 200 -17.68 11.01 -6.68
N ALA A 201 -16.86 11.20 -5.66
CA ALA A 201 -17.04 12.26 -4.66
C ALA A 201 -17.05 13.66 -5.33
N ARG A 202 -16.09 13.91 -6.22
CA ARG A 202 -16.00 15.17 -6.98
C ARG A 202 -17.27 15.44 -7.80
N ARG A 203 -17.77 14.43 -8.53
CA ARG A 203 -18.97 14.60 -9.39
C ARG A 203 -20.27 14.70 -8.60
N SER A 204 -20.43 13.92 -7.53
CA SER A 204 -21.70 13.83 -6.80
C SER A 204 -21.84 14.85 -5.68
N ARG A 205 -20.72 15.29 -5.09
CA ARG A 205 -20.69 16.19 -3.92
C ARG A 205 -19.90 17.48 -4.15
N GLY A 206 -19.21 17.61 -5.28
CA GLY A 206 -18.31 18.75 -5.52
C GLY A 206 -17.04 18.69 -4.66
N ALA A 207 -16.67 17.49 -4.19
CA ALA A 207 -15.55 17.32 -3.27
C ALA A 207 -14.24 17.94 -3.79
N LYS A 208 -13.47 18.58 -2.91
CA LYS A 208 -12.13 19.07 -3.25
C LYS A 208 -11.10 17.95 -3.14
N LEU A 209 -10.11 17.96 -4.03
CA LEU A 209 -8.95 17.07 -3.98
C LEU A 209 -7.70 17.89 -3.66
N VAL A 210 -7.08 17.57 -2.53
CA VAL A 210 -5.75 18.07 -2.16
C VAL A 210 -4.76 16.92 -2.31
N VAL A 211 -3.59 17.20 -2.88
CA VAL A 211 -2.49 16.23 -2.95
C VAL A 211 -1.28 16.80 -2.24
N VAL A 212 -0.72 16.06 -1.29
CA VAL A 212 0.56 16.36 -0.64
C VAL A 212 1.59 15.39 -1.18
N ASP A 213 2.52 15.88 -2.00
CA ASP A 213 3.52 15.06 -2.68
C ASP A 213 4.69 15.95 -3.11
N PRO A 214 5.97 15.61 -2.86
CA PRO A 214 7.10 16.46 -3.23
C PRO A 214 7.23 16.78 -4.72
N TYR A 215 6.60 16.02 -5.59
CA TYR A 215 6.61 16.27 -7.04
C TYR A 215 5.22 16.15 -7.65
N ARG A 216 5.03 16.79 -8.80
CA ARG A 216 3.73 16.88 -9.47
C ARG A 216 3.42 15.57 -10.22
N THR A 217 2.84 14.62 -9.50
CA THR A 217 2.35 13.35 -10.07
C THR A 217 1.10 13.54 -10.93
N GLY A 218 0.74 12.54 -11.74
CA GLY A 218 -0.56 12.54 -12.43
C GLY A 218 -1.78 12.54 -11.50
N THR A 219 -1.61 12.24 -10.21
CA THR A 219 -2.65 12.47 -9.19
C THR A 219 -2.70 13.96 -8.82
N ALA A 220 -1.54 14.59 -8.57
CA ALA A 220 -1.44 16.02 -8.29
C ALA A 220 -1.92 16.91 -9.44
N GLU A 221 -1.73 16.49 -10.70
CA GLU A 221 -2.25 17.21 -11.88
C GLU A 221 -3.79 17.31 -11.90
N GLN A 222 -4.48 16.40 -11.23
CA GLN A 222 -5.95 16.38 -11.13
C GLN A 222 -6.47 17.09 -9.87
N ALA A 223 -5.57 17.55 -8.99
CA ALA A 223 -5.92 18.15 -7.72
C ALA A 223 -6.37 19.61 -7.86
N ASP A 224 -7.25 20.06 -6.97
CA ASP A 224 -7.56 21.49 -6.83
C ASP A 224 -6.42 22.23 -6.13
N MET A 225 -5.65 21.52 -5.30
CA MET A 225 -4.48 22.04 -4.60
C MET A 225 -3.40 20.96 -4.51
N HIS A 226 -2.17 21.32 -4.89
CA HIS A 226 -1.00 20.47 -4.75
C HIS A 226 -0.01 21.15 -3.79
N LEU A 227 0.26 20.51 -2.66
CA LEU A 227 1.24 20.94 -1.67
C LEU A 227 2.55 20.19 -1.91
N ALA A 228 3.45 20.83 -2.65
CA ALA A 228 4.77 20.31 -3.00
C ALA A 228 5.79 20.50 -1.87
N VAL A 229 5.61 19.76 -0.76
CA VAL A 229 6.53 19.79 0.37
C VAL A 229 7.93 19.29 -0.01
N ARG A 230 8.98 19.82 0.60
CA ARG A 230 10.32 19.20 0.54
C ARG A 230 10.26 17.78 1.08
N PRO A 231 10.96 16.80 0.48
CA PRO A 231 10.94 15.42 0.97
C PRO A 231 11.27 15.30 2.46
N GLY A 232 10.45 14.58 3.21
CA GLY A 232 10.64 14.35 4.66
C GLY A 232 10.23 15.54 5.54
N THR A 233 9.44 16.49 5.04
CA THR A 233 8.99 17.66 5.83
C THR A 233 7.50 17.64 6.17
N ASP A 234 6.82 16.54 5.86
CA ASP A 234 5.38 16.34 6.06
C ASP A 234 4.93 16.59 7.50
N GLY A 235 5.73 16.17 8.49
CA GLY A 235 5.45 16.43 9.90
C GLY A 235 5.39 17.93 10.25
N ALA A 236 6.19 18.78 9.59
CA ALA A 236 6.11 20.23 9.79
C ALA A 236 4.82 20.82 9.20
N LEU A 237 4.37 20.33 8.03
CA LEU A 237 3.07 20.70 7.46
C LEU A 237 1.93 20.27 8.40
N ALA A 238 1.95 19.03 8.89
CA ALA A 238 0.94 18.53 9.82
C ALA A 238 0.87 19.36 11.11
N CYS A 239 2.01 19.71 11.71
CA CYS A 239 2.07 20.58 12.88
C CYS A 239 1.50 21.98 12.61
N ALA A 240 1.85 22.61 11.48
CA ALA A 240 1.30 23.94 11.17
C ALA A 240 -0.19 23.92 10.88
N VAL A 241 -0.69 22.88 10.20
CA VAL A 241 -2.13 22.70 10.02
C VAL A 241 -2.82 22.57 11.37
N MET A 242 -2.34 21.68 12.26
CA MET A 242 -2.94 21.53 13.59
C MET A 242 -2.87 22.83 14.42
N HIS A 243 -1.76 23.57 14.36
CA HIS A 243 -1.65 24.89 14.98
C HIS A 243 -2.77 25.83 14.54
N ILE A 244 -3.00 25.93 13.23
CA ILE A 244 -4.03 26.79 12.65
C ILE A 244 -5.43 26.32 13.08
N LEU A 245 -5.69 25.02 13.13
CA LEU A 245 -6.98 24.48 13.59
C LEU A 245 -7.28 24.84 15.05
N PHE A 246 -6.29 24.78 15.94
CA PHE A 246 -6.46 25.23 17.33
C PHE A 246 -6.65 26.74 17.41
N ARG A 247 -5.81 27.51 16.70
CA ARG A 247 -5.86 28.98 16.66
C ARG A 247 -7.21 29.50 16.19
N ASP A 248 -7.76 28.90 15.14
CA ASP A 248 -8.97 29.38 14.45
C ASP A 248 -10.26 28.72 14.95
N GLY A 249 -10.18 27.88 15.99
CA GLY A 249 -11.35 27.25 16.61
C GLY A 249 -11.98 26.12 15.79
N HIS A 250 -11.21 25.48 14.90
CA HIS A 250 -11.62 24.31 14.13
C HIS A 250 -11.27 22.97 14.81
N ALA A 251 -10.46 22.98 15.87
CA ALA A 251 -10.20 21.79 16.67
C ALA A 251 -11.40 21.48 17.59
N ASP A 252 -11.98 20.28 17.44
CA ASP A 252 -13.07 19.80 18.30
C ASP A 252 -12.53 19.46 19.70
N ARG A 253 -12.59 20.44 20.60
CA ARG A 253 -12.06 20.32 21.97
C ARG A 253 -12.84 19.31 22.80
N ASP A 254 -14.14 19.16 22.59
CA ASP A 254 -14.98 18.24 23.35
C ASP A 254 -14.65 16.79 22.96
N TYR A 255 -14.47 16.52 21.67
CA TYR A 255 -14.00 15.23 21.18
C TYR A 255 -12.59 14.91 21.73
N LEU A 256 -11.66 15.87 21.59
CA LEU A 256 -10.28 15.69 22.05
C LEU A 256 -10.20 15.40 23.55
N ALA A 257 -10.97 16.11 24.37
CA ALA A 257 -10.99 15.89 25.82
C ALA A 257 -11.53 14.51 26.22
N LYS A 258 -12.38 13.90 25.39
CA LYS A 258 -13.00 12.59 25.64
C LYS A 258 -12.19 11.42 25.08
N PHE A 259 -11.50 11.61 23.95
CA PHE A 259 -10.94 10.53 23.14
C PHE A 259 -9.43 10.63 22.88
N THR A 260 -8.72 11.56 23.54
CA THR A 260 -7.26 11.68 23.43
C THR A 260 -6.62 11.88 24.80
N ASP A 261 -5.32 11.54 24.92
CA ASP A 261 -4.64 11.50 26.23
C ASP A 261 -4.15 12.87 26.72
N CYS A 262 -3.62 13.71 25.83
CA CYS A 262 -2.92 14.95 26.21
C CYS A 262 -3.18 16.15 25.29
N PRO A 263 -4.45 16.51 24.99
CA PRO A 263 -4.77 17.55 24.01
C PRO A 263 -4.24 18.95 24.38
N ALA A 264 -4.18 19.28 25.66
CA ALA A 264 -3.63 20.56 26.14
C ALA A 264 -2.10 20.65 25.92
N GLU A 265 -1.37 19.56 26.15
CA GLU A 265 0.08 19.50 25.90
C GLU A 265 0.38 19.56 24.40
N LEU A 266 -0.44 18.90 23.58
CA LEU A 266 -0.37 19.01 22.12
C LEU A 266 -0.57 20.45 21.67
N GLU A 267 -1.62 21.12 22.13
CA GLU A 267 -1.87 22.52 21.76
C GLU A 267 -0.71 23.44 22.19
N ALA A 268 -0.22 23.30 23.42
CA ALA A 268 0.93 24.05 23.91
C ALA A 268 2.19 23.79 23.07
N HIS A 269 2.44 22.54 22.68
CA HIS A 269 3.50 22.19 21.75
C HIS A 269 3.31 22.93 20.42
N LEU A 270 2.10 22.96 19.86
CA LEU A 270 1.85 23.54 18.54
C LEU A 270 1.99 25.07 18.49
N GLN A 271 1.99 25.80 19.61
CA GLN A 271 2.05 27.27 19.64
C GLN A 271 3.20 27.86 18.81
N SER A 272 4.38 27.24 18.82
CA SER A 272 5.56 27.72 18.07
C SER A 272 5.71 27.11 16.67
N ARG A 273 4.73 26.30 16.21
CA ARG A 273 4.77 25.60 14.92
C ARG A 273 3.79 26.20 13.92
N GLY A 274 3.71 27.53 13.84
CA GLY A 274 2.81 28.23 12.91
C GLY A 274 3.21 28.14 11.43
N PRO A 275 2.44 28.78 10.53
CA PRO A 275 2.66 28.76 9.08
C PRO A 275 4.06 29.23 8.66
N ASP A 276 4.57 30.32 9.23
CA ASP A 276 5.90 30.85 8.89
C ASP A 276 7.03 29.88 9.27
N TRP A 277 6.88 29.21 10.42
CA TRP A 277 7.81 28.17 10.86
C TRP A 277 7.82 26.99 9.89
N ALA A 278 6.65 26.49 9.51
CA ALA A 278 6.55 25.37 8.57
C ALA A 278 6.96 25.78 7.14
N SER A 279 6.72 27.02 6.73
CA SER A 279 7.15 27.54 5.43
C SER A 279 8.66 27.41 5.24
N GLY A 280 9.45 27.78 6.25
CA GLY A 280 10.92 27.65 6.20
C GLY A 280 11.40 26.20 6.04
N ILE A 281 10.70 25.25 6.68
CA ILE A 281 11.06 23.82 6.67
C ILE A 281 10.57 23.15 5.39
N THR A 282 9.28 23.25 5.11
CA THR A 282 8.59 22.56 4.01
C THR A 282 8.89 23.16 2.65
N GLY A 283 9.26 24.44 2.58
CA GLY A 283 9.40 25.17 1.32
C GLY A 283 8.06 25.63 0.71
N LEU A 284 6.92 25.34 1.35
CA LEU A 284 5.62 25.87 0.94
C LEU A 284 5.47 27.32 1.39
N PRO A 285 4.85 28.20 0.60
CA PRO A 285 4.44 29.51 1.07
C PRO A 285 3.49 29.40 2.28
N ALA A 286 3.68 30.24 3.30
CA ALA A 286 2.80 30.32 4.47
C ALA A 286 1.31 30.46 4.08
N ALA A 287 1.02 31.22 3.01
CA ALA A 287 -0.33 31.38 2.47
C ALA A 287 -0.95 30.09 1.93
N GLU A 288 -0.17 29.16 1.37
CA GLU A 288 -0.67 27.87 0.93
C GLU A 288 -1.00 26.96 2.11
N ILE A 289 -0.17 27.01 3.17
CA ILE A 289 -0.40 26.27 4.41
C ILE A 289 -1.69 26.76 5.08
N GLU A 290 -1.87 28.08 5.18
CA GLU A 290 -3.10 28.72 5.68
C GLU A 290 -4.32 28.33 4.84
N ALA A 291 -4.21 28.38 3.51
CA ALA A 291 -5.31 28.01 2.62
C ALA A 291 -5.72 26.53 2.78
N PHE A 292 -4.74 25.62 2.92
CA PHE A 292 -5.01 24.21 3.17
C PHE A 292 -5.67 23.98 4.54
N ALA A 293 -5.10 24.56 5.60
CA ALA A 293 -5.64 24.41 6.95
C ALA A 293 -7.06 24.96 7.06
N ALA A 294 -7.33 26.12 6.44
CA ALA A 294 -8.65 26.72 6.39
C ALA A 294 -9.66 25.87 5.60
N LEU A 295 -9.25 25.24 4.49
CA LEU A 295 -10.08 24.31 3.73
C LEU A 295 -10.38 23.05 4.56
N TYR A 296 -9.37 22.46 5.19
CA TYR A 296 -9.51 21.27 6.01
C TYR A 296 -10.40 21.54 7.24
N GLY A 297 -10.13 22.60 7.99
CA GLY A 297 -10.84 22.93 9.23
C GLY A 297 -12.33 23.28 9.05
N ARG A 298 -12.71 23.80 7.89
CA ARG A 298 -14.13 24.07 7.56
C ARG A 298 -14.87 22.88 6.97
N THR A 299 -14.17 21.80 6.60
CA THR A 299 -14.79 20.65 5.94
C THR A 299 -15.03 19.53 6.93
N GLU A 300 -16.28 19.35 7.34
CA GLU A 300 -16.68 18.30 8.30
C GLU A 300 -16.38 16.88 7.78
N ARG A 301 -16.61 16.64 6.48
CA ARG A 301 -16.44 15.31 5.85
C ARG A 301 -15.13 15.24 5.07
N ALA A 302 -14.01 15.34 5.78
CA ALA A 302 -12.68 15.17 5.22
C ALA A 302 -12.24 13.70 5.25
N TYR A 303 -11.69 13.20 4.14
CA TYR A 303 -11.10 11.88 4.04
C TYR A 303 -9.60 12.00 3.72
N ILE A 304 -8.74 11.44 4.56
CA ILE A 304 -7.29 11.40 4.30
C ILE A 304 -6.90 10.02 3.74
N ARG A 305 -6.51 9.97 2.47
CA ARG A 305 -5.93 8.79 1.84
C ARG A 305 -4.40 8.85 1.96
N ILE A 306 -3.88 8.11 2.94
CA ILE A 306 -2.45 8.01 3.23
C ILE A 306 -1.75 7.02 2.27
N GLY A 307 -0.69 7.48 1.61
CA GLY A 307 0.26 6.65 0.88
C GLY A 307 1.57 6.43 1.65
N TYR A 308 2.54 5.78 1.01
CA TYR A 308 3.83 5.46 1.64
C TYR A 308 4.88 6.58 1.53
N GLY A 309 4.64 7.62 0.72
CA GLY A 309 5.64 8.61 0.36
C GLY A 309 6.33 9.26 1.57
N PHE A 310 5.54 9.81 2.50
CA PHE A 310 6.09 10.48 3.68
C PHE A 310 6.66 9.50 4.71
N THR A 311 6.11 8.28 4.78
CA THR A 311 6.59 7.24 5.72
C THR A 311 7.99 6.73 5.38
N ARG A 312 8.43 6.83 4.12
CA ARG A 312 9.75 6.36 3.67
C ARG A 312 10.81 7.45 3.81
N SER A 313 10.88 8.03 4.99
CA SER A 313 11.82 9.09 5.35
C SER A 313 12.38 8.85 6.76
N ARG A 314 13.40 9.63 7.17
CA ARG A 314 14.04 9.50 8.49
C ARG A 314 13.08 9.83 9.65
N ASN A 315 12.01 10.57 9.37
CA ASN A 315 11.02 11.09 10.30
C ASN A 315 9.60 10.79 9.83
N GLY A 316 9.43 9.68 9.11
CA GLY A 316 8.16 9.23 8.53
C GLY A 316 7.24 8.50 9.51
#